data_AF-A0A3B0RS43-F1
#
_entry.id   AF-A0A3B0RS43-F1
#
_cell.length_a   1.000
_cell.length_b   1.000
_cell.length_c   1.000
_cell.angle_alpha   90.00
_cell.angle_beta   90.00
_cell.angle_gamma   90.00
#
_symmetry.space_group_name_H-M   'P 1'
#
loop_
_entity.id
_entity.type
_entity.pdbx_description
1 polymer ?
#
loop_
_entity_poly.entity_id
_entity_poly.type
_entity_poly.pdbx_seq_one_letter_code
_entity_poly.pdbx_strand_id
1 'polypeptide(L)'
;MLKFMVSVTISTALLAVPFSAVSAGQKISNDLGKCRSGNGPAVLVKVSGVKAATGKMRVQTYNATKSEWLKRGAWLHRVEVPARTGNMQFCLPVPSSGKYAVAIR
;
A
#
# COMPACT_ATOMS: atom_id res chain seq x y z
N MET A 1 -59.64 34.91 -15.08
CA MET A 1 -60.15 33.94 -14.08
C MET A 1 -59.14 32.82 -13.93
N LEU A 2 -58.85 32.50 -12.68
CA LEU A 2 -57.74 31.70 -12.17
C LEU A 2 -57.92 30.20 -12.41
N LYS A 3 -56.85 29.49 -12.77
CA LYS A 3 -56.71 28.06 -12.45
C LYS A 3 -55.24 27.69 -12.32
N PHE A 4 -54.73 27.87 -11.11
CA PHE A 4 -53.41 27.40 -10.68
C PHE A 4 -53.40 25.86 -10.65
N MET A 5 -52.61 25.24 -11.52
CA MET A 5 -52.11 23.89 -11.34
C MET A 5 -50.82 23.99 -10.53
N VAL A 6 -50.90 23.76 -9.22
CA VAL A 6 -49.73 23.60 -8.35
C VAL A 6 -49.40 22.11 -8.31
N SER A 7 -48.44 21.71 -9.14
CA SER A 7 -47.81 20.38 -9.04
C SER A 7 -46.53 20.56 -8.23
N VAL A 8 -46.55 20.12 -6.96
CA VAL A 8 -45.37 20.13 -6.09
C VAL A 8 -44.49 18.94 -6.46
N THR A 9 -43.50 19.15 -7.32
CA THR A 9 -42.42 18.19 -7.55
C THR A 9 -41.37 18.35 -6.45
N ILE A 10 -41.40 17.46 -5.46
CA ILE A 10 -40.32 17.27 -4.48
C ILE A 10 -39.11 16.71 -5.24
N SER A 11 -38.11 17.56 -5.46
CA SER A 11 -36.82 17.14 -6.00
C SER A 11 -35.92 16.67 -4.86
N THR A 12 -35.80 15.36 -4.69
CA THR A 12 -34.87 14.74 -3.74
C THR A 12 -33.45 14.80 -4.32
N ALA A 13 -32.68 15.82 -3.95
CA ALA A 13 -31.26 15.91 -4.32
C ALA A 13 -30.44 14.88 -3.53
N LEU A 14 -30.07 13.75 -4.16
CA LEU A 14 -29.07 12.84 -3.61
C LEU A 14 -27.69 13.52 -3.68
N LEU A 15 -27.16 13.92 -2.52
CA LEU A 15 -25.76 14.33 -2.38
C LEU A 15 -24.85 13.11 -2.53
N ALA A 16 -24.22 12.96 -3.71
CA ALA A 16 -23.16 11.99 -3.93
C ALA A 16 -21.92 12.42 -3.14
N VAL A 17 -21.66 11.77 -2.00
CA VAL A 17 -20.44 11.99 -1.22
C VAL A 17 -19.29 11.25 -1.89
N PRO A 18 -18.19 11.89 -2.29
CA PRO A 18 -17.05 11.19 -2.87
C PRO A 18 -16.35 10.38 -1.78
N PHE A 19 -16.54 9.06 -1.80
CA PHE A 19 -15.68 8.15 -1.03
C PHE A 19 -14.29 8.14 -1.69
N SER A 20 -13.31 8.76 -1.04
CA SER A 20 -11.91 8.58 -1.42
C SER A 20 -11.51 7.14 -1.12
N ALA A 21 -11.54 6.28 -2.14
CA ALA A 21 -10.98 4.94 -2.04
C ALA A 21 -9.47 5.08 -1.85
N VAL A 22 -8.97 4.82 -0.63
CA VAL A 22 -7.54 4.59 -0.42
C VAL A 22 -7.18 3.37 -1.26
N SER A 23 -6.49 3.58 -2.38
CA SER A 23 -5.96 2.50 -3.20
C SER A 23 -5.16 1.59 -2.27
N ALA A 24 -5.62 0.34 -2.13
CA ALA A 24 -4.84 -0.66 -1.41
C ALA A 24 -3.49 -0.81 -2.12
N GLY A 25 -2.40 -0.86 -1.36
CA GLY A 25 -1.08 -1.12 -1.93
C GLY A 25 -1.02 -2.37 -2.81
N GLN A 26 0.09 -2.53 -3.54
CA GLN A 26 0.25 -3.64 -4.48
C GLN A 26 1.10 -4.78 -3.92
N LYS A 27 0.51 -5.98 -3.83
CA LYS A 27 1.28 -7.20 -3.52
C LYS A 27 2.12 -7.58 -4.74
N ILE A 28 3.40 -7.80 -4.53
CA ILE A 28 4.37 -8.15 -5.58
C ILE A 28 5.15 -9.41 -5.18
N SER A 29 5.72 -10.09 -6.17
CA SER A 29 6.71 -11.14 -5.94
C SER A 29 8.01 -10.55 -5.42
N ASN A 30 8.81 -11.37 -4.72
CA ASN A 30 10.15 -10.97 -4.31
C ASN A 30 11.11 -11.08 -5.50
N ASP A 31 11.30 -9.97 -6.21
CA ASP A 31 12.24 -9.90 -7.34
C ASP A 31 13.44 -9.01 -6.98
N LEU A 32 14.56 -9.64 -6.64
CA LEU A 32 15.81 -8.95 -6.32
C LEU A 32 16.41 -8.21 -7.52
N GLY A 33 16.00 -8.56 -8.74
CA GLY A 33 16.39 -7.86 -9.97
C GLY A 33 16.00 -6.38 -9.92
N LYS A 34 14.88 -6.04 -9.30
CA LYS A 34 14.41 -4.64 -9.19
C LYS A 34 15.30 -3.73 -8.35
N CYS A 35 16.20 -4.31 -7.54
CA CYS A 35 17.16 -3.56 -6.73
C CYS A 35 18.54 -3.46 -7.39
N ARG A 36 18.69 -3.97 -8.62
CA ARG A 36 19.92 -3.78 -9.41
C ARG A 36 20.01 -2.35 -9.92
N SER A 37 21.23 -1.88 -10.12
CA SER A 37 21.48 -0.57 -10.73
C SER A 37 20.76 -0.45 -12.08
N GLY A 38 20.16 0.71 -12.36
CA GLY A 38 19.43 0.99 -13.59
C GLY A 38 17.95 0.62 -13.59
N ASN A 39 17.44 -0.13 -12.59
CA ASN A 39 16.04 -0.60 -12.56
C ASN A 39 15.08 0.32 -11.78
N GLY A 40 15.52 1.54 -11.47
CA GLY A 40 14.75 2.55 -10.76
C GLY A 40 14.89 2.51 -9.24
N PRO A 41 14.19 3.42 -8.53
CA PRO A 41 14.26 3.52 -7.07
C PRO A 41 13.68 2.27 -6.39
N ALA A 42 14.45 1.67 -5.49
CA ALA A 42 14.02 0.51 -4.71
C ALA A 42 14.72 0.46 -3.35
N VAL A 43 14.09 -0.23 -2.40
CA VAL A 43 14.63 -0.51 -1.08
C VAL A 43 15.03 -1.98 -1.01
N LEU A 44 16.34 -2.25 -0.88
CA LEU A 44 16.88 -3.57 -0.59
C LEU A 44 16.87 -3.79 0.93
N VAL A 45 16.07 -4.75 1.38
CA VAL A 45 15.97 -5.12 2.79
C VAL A 45 16.72 -6.44 3.00
N LYS A 46 17.68 -6.43 3.94
CA LYS A 46 18.40 -7.63 4.37
C LYS A 46 17.95 -7.96 5.80
N VAL A 47 17.36 -9.14 5.98
CA VAL A 47 16.95 -9.67 7.28
C VAL A 47 17.91 -10.79 7.64
N SER A 48 18.63 -10.62 8.74
CA SER A 48 19.58 -11.61 9.26
C SER A 48 19.07 -12.26 10.53
N GLY A 49 19.50 -13.50 10.79
CA GLY A 49 19.22 -14.17 12.06
C GLY A 49 17.76 -14.59 12.25
N VAL A 50 17.05 -14.91 11.16
CA VAL A 50 15.71 -15.52 11.24
C VAL A 50 15.84 -16.87 11.96
N LYS A 51 15.24 -16.99 13.15
CA LYS A 51 15.42 -18.15 14.03
C LYS A 51 14.58 -19.37 13.62
N ALA A 52 13.38 -19.14 13.09
CA ALA A 52 12.43 -20.18 12.74
C ALA A 52 11.90 -19.98 11.31
N ALA A 53 11.81 -21.08 10.55
CA ALA A 53 11.20 -21.11 9.22
C ALA A 53 9.68 -21.34 9.29
N THR A 54 9.00 -20.66 10.20
CA THR A 54 7.55 -20.81 10.42
C THR A 54 6.79 -19.60 9.91
N GLY A 55 5.62 -19.83 9.31
CA GLY A 55 4.75 -18.76 8.80
C GLY A 55 5.26 -18.06 7.55
N LYS A 56 4.90 -16.79 7.40
CA LYS A 56 5.25 -15.95 6.26
C LYS A 56 6.00 -14.72 6.74
N MET A 57 7.11 -14.40 6.07
CA MET A 57 7.78 -13.11 6.20
C MET A 57 7.09 -12.13 5.26
N ARG A 58 6.61 -11.03 5.82
CA ARG A 58 5.97 -9.98 5.06
C ARG A 58 6.69 -8.67 5.26
N VAL A 59 7.12 -8.11 4.14
CA VAL A 59 7.84 -6.83 4.08
C VAL A 59 6.98 -5.83 3.33
N GLN A 60 6.81 -4.66 3.91
CA GLN A 60 5.97 -3.59 3.35
C GLN A 60 6.71 -2.26 3.37
N THR A 61 6.56 -1.48 2.31
CA THR A 61 6.98 -0.07 2.25
C THR A 61 5.79 0.85 2.46
N TYR A 62 6.04 2.00 3.09
CA TYR A 62 5.09 3.10 3.31
C TYR A 62 5.80 4.42 2.99
N ASN A 63 5.04 5.46 2.65
CA ASN A 63 5.59 6.82 2.70
C ASN A 63 6.00 7.13 4.15
N ALA A 64 7.13 7.84 4.33
CA ALA A 64 7.65 8.17 5.67
C ALA A 64 6.89 9.34 6.33
N THR A 65 5.56 9.23 6.45
CA THR A 65 4.69 10.21 7.10
C THR A 65 3.97 9.59 8.28
N LYS A 66 3.70 10.39 9.33
CA LYS A 66 2.96 9.91 10.51
C LYS A 66 1.54 9.44 10.17
N SER A 67 0.89 10.08 9.19
CA SER A 67 -0.48 9.78 8.78
C SER A 67 -0.63 8.48 8.00
N GLU A 68 0.45 7.98 7.38
CA GLU A 68 0.44 6.75 6.59
C GLU A 68 1.11 5.57 7.27
N TRP A 69 2.00 5.82 8.23
CA TRP A 69 2.72 4.77 8.94
C TRP A 69 1.76 3.74 9.56
N LEU A 70 1.86 2.49 9.09
CA LEU A 70 1.01 1.35 9.48
C LEU A 70 -0.50 1.57 9.33
N LYS A 71 -0.93 2.67 8.68
CA LYS A 71 -2.33 2.88 8.35
C LYS A 71 -2.78 1.80 7.38
N ARG A 72 -3.94 1.20 7.67
CA ARG A 72 -4.53 0.16 6.82
C ARG A 72 -4.65 0.68 5.38
N GLY A 73 -4.14 -0.10 4.42
CA GLY A 73 -4.18 0.25 3.00
C GLY A 73 -3.07 1.20 2.52
N ALA A 74 -2.44 1.98 3.40
CA ALA A 74 -1.45 3.01 3.04
C ALA A 74 -0.04 2.47 2.74
N TRP A 75 0.11 1.15 2.62
CA TRP A 75 1.37 0.56 2.18
C TRP A 75 1.48 0.70 0.65
N LEU A 76 2.69 0.87 0.14
CA LEU A 76 2.97 1.03 -1.30
C LEU A 76 3.09 -0.34 -1.96
N HIS A 77 4.12 -1.09 -1.56
CA HIS A 77 4.36 -2.46 -2.03
C HIS A 77 4.44 -3.43 -0.86
N ARG A 78 4.03 -4.67 -1.11
CA ARG A 78 4.13 -5.79 -0.16
C ARG A 78 4.75 -7.00 -0.83
N VAL A 79 5.80 -7.52 -0.23
CA VAL A 79 6.31 -8.86 -0.51
C VAL A 79 5.89 -9.78 0.63
N GLU A 80 5.45 -10.99 0.30
CA GLU A 80 5.08 -12.01 1.29
C GLU A 80 5.56 -13.38 0.80
N VAL A 81 6.48 -14.00 1.54
CA VAL A 81 7.10 -15.29 1.19
C VAL A 81 7.21 -16.18 2.44
N PRO A 82 7.34 -17.51 2.33
CA PRO A 82 7.65 -18.36 3.47
C PRO A 82 8.91 -17.89 4.20
N ALA A 83 8.86 -17.82 5.53
CA ALA A 83 10.06 -17.53 6.32
C ALA A 83 11.07 -18.68 6.17
N ARG A 84 12.37 -18.33 6.12
CA ARG A 84 13.48 -19.29 6.06
C ARG A 84 14.48 -18.93 7.13
N THR A 85 15.00 -19.93 7.83
CA THR A 85 16.04 -19.74 8.85
C THR A 85 17.29 -19.11 8.23
N GLY A 86 17.99 -18.29 9.00
CA GLY A 86 19.20 -17.60 8.56
C GLY A 86 18.90 -16.24 7.94
N ASN A 87 19.40 -16.01 6.72
CA ASN A 87 19.36 -14.71 6.08
C ASN A 87 18.36 -14.68 4.91
N MET A 88 17.56 -13.62 4.84
CA MET A 88 16.60 -13.37 3.78
C MET A 88 16.81 -11.98 3.19
N GLN A 89 16.53 -11.83 1.90
CA GLN A 89 16.62 -10.55 1.19
C GLN A 89 15.33 -10.26 0.46
N PHE A 90 14.95 -8.99 0.45
CA PHE A 90 13.74 -8.50 -0.18
C PHE A 90 14.03 -7.25 -0.97
N CYS A 91 13.41 -7.13 -2.14
CA CYS A 91 13.43 -5.89 -2.89
C CYS A 91 12.03 -5.30 -3.00
N LEU A 92 11.89 -4.02 -2.63
CA LEU A 92 10.65 -3.29 -2.72
C LEU A 92 10.87 -2.03 -3.57
N PRO A 93 10.37 -2.00 -4.82
CA PRO A 93 10.37 -0.78 -5.63
C PRO A 93 9.64 0.36 -4.89
N VAL A 94 10.04 1.59 -5.14
CA VAL A 94 9.40 2.78 -4.59
C VAL A 94 9.23 3.82 -5.72
N PRO A 95 8.23 4.71 -5.63
CA PRO A 95 7.88 5.58 -6.76
C PRO A 95 8.98 6.58 -7.12
N SER A 96 9.78 7.00 -6.15
CA SER A 96 10.86 7.99 -6.34
C SER A 96 11.95 7.85 -5.28
N SER A 97 13.10 8.46 -5.52
CA SER A 97 14.13 8.62 -4.48
C SER A 97 13.57 9.45 -3.31
N GLY A 98 13.72 8.96 -2.08
CA GLY A 98 13.16 9.64 -0.92
C GLY A 98 13.18 8.80 0.35
N LYS A 99 12.43 9.26 1.35
CA LYS A 99 12.29 8.59 2.65
C LYS A 99 11.06 7.69 2.65
N TYR A 100 11.28 6.44 3.04
CA TYR A 100 10.22 5.44 3.19
C TYR A 100 10.35 4.75 4.52
N ALA A 101 9.23 4.29 5.05
CA ALA A 101 9.21 3.45 6.24
C ALA A 101 9.01 1.99 5.81
N VAL A 102 9.73 1.07 6.45
CA VAL A 102 9.68 -0.37 6.17
C VAL A 102 9.13 -1.09 7.39
N ALA A 103 8.11 -1.92 7.19
CA ALA A 103 7.56 -2.80 8.21
C ALA A 103 7.83 -4.26 7.84
N ILE A 104 8.33 -5.04 8.80
CA ILE A 104 8.62 -6.47 8.67
C ILE A 104 7.85 -7.21 9.77
N ARG A 105 7.14 -8.28 9.41
CA ARG A 105 6.35 -9.11 10.33
C ARG A 105 6.13 -10.52 9.82
#